data_AF-A0A7C9GKS5-F1
#
_entry.id   AF-A0A7C9GKS5-F1
#
_cell.length_a   1.000
_cell.length_b   1.000
_cell.length_c   1.000
_cell.angle_alpha   90.00
_cell.angle_beta   90.00
_cell.angle_gamma   90.00
#
_symmetry.space_group_name_H-M   'P 1'
#
loop_
_entity.id
_entity.type
_entity.pdbx_description
1 polymer ?
#
loop_
_entity_poly.entity_id
_entity_poly.type
_entity_poly.pdbx_seq_one_letter_code
_entity_poly.pdbx_strand_id
1 'polypeptide(L)' 'MAFKPKIKFIDATLREGSQAPGVYFSNQQIVSIAERLAEAGTDIFGIFARVLY' A
#
# COMPACT_ATOMS: atom_id res chain seq x y z
N MET A 1 18.53 -4.32 -29.23
CA MET A 1 18.04 -3.58 -28.05
C MET A 1 17.90 -4.59 -26.92
N ALA A 2 18.63 -4.43 -25.82
CA ALA A 2 18.57 -5.39 -24.70
C ALA A 2 17.24 -5.21 -23.94
N PHE A 3 16.52 -6.31 -23.68
CA PHE A 3 15.33 -6.31 -22.84
C PHE A 3 15.74 -5.88 -21.42
N LYS A 4 15.27 -4.72 -20.98
CA LYS A 4 15.38 -4.32 -19.57
C LYS A 4 14.14 -4.84 -18.84
N PRO A 5 14.28 -5.74 -17.86
CA PRO A 5 13.13 -6.15 -17.05
C PRO A 5 12.54 -4.93 -16.35
N LYS A 6 11.22 -4.77 -16.43
CA LYS A 6 10.51 -3.70 -15.73
C LYS A 6 10.58 -3.99 -14.22
N ILE A 7 11.20 -3.09 -13.46
CA ILE A 7 11.19 -3.14 -11.99
C ILE A 7 9.74 -2.92 -11.54
N LYS A 8 9.26 -3.76 -10.62
CA LYS A 8 7.95 -3.62 -9.98
C LYS A 8 8.12 -3.13 -8.56
N PHE A 9 7.39 -2.09 -8.19
CA PHE A 9 7.33 -1.59 -6.82
C PHE A 9 6.08 -2.14 -6.13
N ILE A 10 6.29 -2.86 -5.04
CA ILE A 10 5.22 -3.44 -4.22
C ILE A 10 5.32 -2.80 -2.83
N ASP A 11 4.27 -2.08 -2.44
CA ASP A 11 4.18 -1.45 -1.13
C ASP A 11 3.32 -2.28 -0.15
N ALA A 12 3.79 -2.39 1.09
CA ALA A 12 3.13 -3.18 2.13
C ALA A 12 2.70 -2.32 3.34
N THR A 13 2.74 -1.00 3.23
CA THR A 13 2.46 -0.06 4.32
C THR A 13 1.07 -0.27 4.92
N LEU A 14 0.04 -0.42 4.08
CA LEU A 14 -1.35 -0.58 4.51
C LEU A 14 -1.71 -2.00 4.97
N ARG A 15 -0.79 -2.98 4.87
CA ARG A 15 -0.99 -4.37 5.30
C ARG A 15 -0.12 -4.74 6.49
N GLU A 16 1.18 -4.51 6.39
CA GLU A 16 2.13 -4.80 7.48
C GLU A 16 2.13 -3.67 8.50
N GLY A 17 2.06 -2.42 8.05
CA GLY A 17 2.01 -1.27 8.96
C GLY A 17 0.81 -1.30 9.90
N SER A 18 -0.33 -1.84 9.45
CA SER A 18 -1.51 -2.02 10.31
C SER A 18 -1.36 -3.09 11.38
N GLN A 19 -0.34 -3.94 11.31
CA GLN A 19 -0.05 -4.97 12.32
C GLN A 19 0.93 -4.47 13.39
N ALA A 20 1.55 -3.30 13.17
CA ALA A 20 2.44 -2.72 14.15
C ALA A 20 1.65 -2.31 15.42
N PRO A 21 2.16 -2.60 16.62
CA PRO A 21 1.49 -2.24 17.87
C PRO A 21 1.18 -0.75 17.96
N GLY A 22 -0.07 -0.41 18.25
CA GLY A 22 -0.53 0.98 18.37
C GLY A 22 -0.77 1.71 17.05
N VAL A 23 -0.57 1.05 15.90
CA VAL A 23 -0.86 1.65 14.59
C VAL A 23 -2.28 1.31 14.15
N TYR A 24 -3.07 2.36 13.93
CA TYR A 24 -4.41 2.27 13.38
C TYR A 24 -4.56 3.33 12.29
N PHE A 25 -4.93 2.90 11.09
CA PHE A 25 -5.28 3.82 10.01
C PHE A 25 -6.80 3.98 9.99
N SER A 26 -7.27 5.22 9.97
CA SER A 26 -8.66 5.51 9.61
C SER A 26 -8.89 5.24 8.12
N ASN A 27 -10.15 5.05 7.72
CA ASN A 27 -10.49 4.86 6.31
C ASN A 27 -9.98 6.03 5.42
N GLN A 28 -10.03 7.26 5.93
CA GLN A 28 -9.51 8.43 5.21
C GLN A 28 -7.99 8.39 5.05
N GLN A 29 -7.27 7.92 6.07
CA GLN A 29 -5.82 7.74 5.97
C GLN A 29 -5.46 6.63 4.99
N ILE A 30 -6.20 5.52 4.98
CA ILE A 30 -5.99 4.42 4.02
C ILE A 30 -6.12 4.95 2.59
N VAL A 31 -7.18 5.69 2.28
CA VAL A 31 -7.39 6.27 0.94
C VAL A 31 -6.28 7.26 0.59
N SER A 32 -5.93 8.18 1.49
CA SER A 32 -4.88 9.18 1.23
C SER A 32 -3.51 8.54 1.03
N ILE A 33 -3.17 7.48 1.76
CA ILE A 33 -1.92 6.73 1.57
C ILE A 33 -1.95 6.02 0.22
N ALA A 34 -3.05 5.38 -0.16
CA ALA A 34 -3.19 4.71 -1.44
C ALA A 34 -3.04 5.68 -2.64
N GLU A 35 -3.64 6.87 -2.56
CA GLU A 35 -3.49 7.93 -3.56
C GLU A 35 -2.02 8.34 -3.71
N ARG A 36 -1.32 8.59 -2.60
CA ARG A 36 0.11 8.95 -2.60
C ARG A 36 0.99 7.83 -3.16
N LEU A 37 0.68 6.57 -2.87
CA LEU A 37 1.42 5.42 -3.41
C LEU A 37 1.23 5.31 -4.93
N ALA A 38 0.02 5.57 -5.41
CA ALA A 38 -0.28 5.61 -6.84
C ALA A 38 0.46 6.76 -7.53
N GLU A 39 0.45 7.97 -6.95
CA GLU A 39 1.20 9.13 -7.44
C GLU A 39 2.72 8.87 -7.49
N ALA A 40 3.25 8.11 -6.52
CA ALA A 40 4.65 7.72 -6.47
C ALA A 40 5.04 6.63 -7.50
N GLY A 41 4.09 6.09 -8.26
CA GLY A 41 4.33 5.06 -9.28
C GLY A 41 4.44 3.64 -8.73
N THR A 42 3.84 3.38 -7.56
CA THR A 42 3.74 2.01 -7.02
C THR A 42 2.86 1.15 -7.93
N ASP A 43 3.33 -0.03 -8.33
CA ASP A 43 2.55 -0.93 -9.20
C ASP A 43 1.48 -1.70 -8.42
N ILE A 44 1.75 -2.06 -7.16
CA ILE A 44 0.87 -2.86 -6.30
C ILE A 44 1.01 -2.39 -4.86
N PHE A 45 -0.11 -2.20 -4.15
CA PHE A 45 -0.10 -2.00 -2.70
C PHE A 45 -1.08 -2.96 -2.01
N GLY A 46 -0.67 -3.50 -0.86
CA GLY A 46 -1.50 -4.41 -0.06
C GLY A 46 -2.30 -3.66 0.99
N ILE A 47 -3.61 -3.95 1.11
CA ILE A 47 -4.48 -3.41 2.16
C ILE A 47 -4.91 -4.49 3.14
N PHE A 48 -5.00 -4.14 4.43
CA PHE A 48 -5.68 -4.99 5.41
C PHE A 48 -7.17 -4.64 5.47
N ALA A 49 -8.02 -5.53 4.95
CA ALA A 49 -9.47 -5.39 5.11
C ALA A 49 -9.87 -5.92 6.49
N ARG A 50 -10.31 -5.03 7.40
CA ARG A 50 -11.12 -5.47 8.53
C ARG A 50 -12.48 -5.88 7.98
N VAL A 51 -12.84 -7.15 8.15
CA VAL A 51 -14.23 -7.60 7.99
C VAL A 51 -15.05 -6.80 9.00
N LEU A 52 -15.85 -5.86 8.51
CA LEU A 52 -16.85 -5.16 9.30
C LEU A 52 -17.97 -6.17 9.57
N TYR A 53 -18.14 -6.57 10.83
CA TYR A 53 -19.32 -7.29 11.33
C TYR A 53 -20.39 -6.29 11.77
#